data_AF-A0A373N4Z7-F1
#
_entry.id   AF-A0A373N4Z7-F1
#
_cell.length_a   1.000
_cell.length_b   1.000
_cell.length_c   1.000
_cell.angle_alpha   90.00
_cell.angle_beta   90.00
_cell.angle_gamma   90.00
#
_symmetry.space_group_name_H-M   'P 1'
#
loop_
_entity.id
_entity.type
_entity.pdbx_description
1 polymer ?
#
loop_
_entity_poly.entity_id
_entity_poly.type
_entity_poly.pdbx_seq_one_letter_code
_entity_poly.pdbx_strand_id
1 'polypeptide(L)' 'MHIKEMMSWVESHLTEPLTLKEIAASVHLSPRECQRIFKAYLHRTPMEYLQWRRILAAADNLRNTNEFCPCRFWEQMV' A
#
# COMPACT_ATOMS: atom_id res chain seq x y z
N MET A 1 -8.47 1.14 11.59
CA MET A 1 -7.58 -0.05 11.74
C MET A 1 -6.29 0.28 11.03
N HIS A 2 -5.17 0.33 11.75
CA HIS A 2 -3.92 0.94 11.26
C HIS A 2 -3.42 0.39 9.91
N ILE A 3 -3.60 -0.89 9.60
CA ILE A 3 -3.19 -1.41 8.28
C ILE A 3 -4.02 -0.84 7.13
N LYS A 4 -5.32 -0.63 7.31
CA LYS A 4 -6.19 -0.03 6.28
C LYS A 4 -5.78 1.42 6.02
N GLU A 5 -5.52 2.17 7.09
CA GLU A 5 -5.04 3.57 7.01
C GLU A 5 -3.68 3.65 6.30
N MET A 6 -2.71 2.81 6.67
CA MET A 6 -1.40 2.77 6.01
C MET A 6 -1.51 2.40 4.52
N MET A 7 -2.38 1.43 4.18
CA MET A 7 -2.60 1.06 2.77
C MET A 7 -3.22 2.21 1.99
N SER A 8 -4.28 2.84 2.50
CA SER A 8 -4.90 4.01 1.86
C SER A 8 -3.90 5.15 1.67
N TRP A 9 -3.03 5.37 2.64
CA TRP A 9 -1.97 6.37 2.53
C TRP A 9 -0.92 6.00 1.47
N VAL A 10 -0.54 4.73 1.35
CA VAL A 10 0.34 4.26 0.26
C VAL A 10 -0.31 4.49 -1.10
N GLU A 11 -1.61 4.22 -1.25
CA GLU A 11 -2.34 4.41 -2.51
C GLU A 11 -2.33 5.87 -2.97
N SER A 12 -2.49 6.81 -2.05
CA SER A 12 -2.51 8.24 -2.41
C SER A 12 -1.13 8.80 -2.76
N HIS A 13 -0.04 8.10 -2.45
CA HIS A 13 1.33 8.58 -2.66
C HIS A 13 2.16 7.68 -3.59
N LEU A 14 1.58 6.72 -4.33
CA LEU A 14 2.32 5.69 -5.08
C LEU A 14 3.44 6.21 -6.00
N THR A 15 3.31 7.42 -6.53
CA THR A 15 4.27 8.06 -7.44
C THR A 15 5.44 8.74 -6.74
N GLU A 16 5.36 8.95 -5.43
CA GLU A 16 6.38 9.64 -4.63
C GLU A 16 7.46 8.67 -4.15
N PRO A 17 8.68 9.13 -3.85
CA PRO A 17 9.74 8.29 -3.29
C PRO A 17 9.47 7.95 -1.81
N LEU A 18 8.47 7.09 -1.54
CA LEU A 18 8.13 6.66 -0.20
C LEU A 18 9.22 5.83 0.49
N THR A 19 9.32 6.07 1.79
CA THR A 19 10.12 5.30 2.74
C THR A 19 9.23 4.60 3.76
N LEU A 20 9.76 3.53 4.37
CA LEU A 20 9.11 2.84 5.49
C LEU A 20 8.76 3.79 6.64
N LYS A 21 9.59 4.80 6.89
CA LYS A 21 9.39 5.77 7.97
C LYS A 21 8.15 6.62 7.72
N GLU A 22 7.90 7.03 6.49
CA GLU A 22 6.73 7.84 6.14
C GLU A 22 5.44 7.01 6.19
N ILE A 23 5.49 5.75 5.72
CA ILE A 23 4.35 4.82 5.87
C ILE A 23 4.01 4.64 7.35
N ALA A 24 5.00 4.44 8.21
CA ALA A 24 4.77 4.29 9.64
C ALA A 24 4.26 5.61 10.28
N ALA A 25 4.78 6.76 9.84
CA ALA A 25 4.37 8.07 10.33
C ALA A 25 2.91 8.41 10.00
N SER A 26 2.35 7.88 8.90
CA SER A 26 0.95 8.08 8.50
C SER A 26 -0.07 7.68 9.57
N VAL A 27 0.31 6.74 10.46
CA VAL A 27 -0.51 6.24 11.57
C VAL A 27 0.18 6.40 12.93
N HIS A 28 1.19 7.28 13.02
CA HIS A 28 1.96 7.55 14.24
C HIS A 28 2.63 6.31 14.86
N LEU A 29 3.08 5.36 14.03
CA LEU A 29 3.75 4.14 14.47
C LEU A 29 5.26 4.18 14.20
N SER A 30 5.98 3.32 14.92
CA SER A 30 7.40 3.09 14.61
C SER A 30 7.56 2.24 13.33
N PRO A 31 8.68 2.36 12.61
CA PRO A 31 8.98 1.51 11.44
C PRO A 31 8.90 0.01 11.74
N ARG A 32 9.32 -0.39 12.95
CA ARG A 32 9.28 -1.79 13.41
C ARG A 32 7.84 -2.27 13.57
N GLU A 33 6.98 -1.44 14.12
CA GLU A 33 5.58 -1.77 14.32
C GLU A 33 4.81 -1.81 13.00
N CYS A 34 5.11 -0.89 12.09
CA CYS A 34 4.63 -0.93 10.70
C CYS A 34 4.99 -2.25 10.02
N GLN A 35 6.26 -2.68 10.09
CA GLN A 35 6.68 -3.99 9.57
C GLN A 35 5.93 -5.16 10.23
N ARG A 36 5.77 -5.11 11.56
CA ARG A 36 5.06 -6.17 12.33
C ARG A 36 3.61 -6.30 11.86
N ILE A 37 2.91 -5.19 11.71
CA ILE A 37 1.52 -5.15 11.25
C ILE A 37 1.43 -5.67 9.82
N PHE A 38 2.24 -5.17 8.89
CA PHE A 38 2.24 -5.65 7.51
C PHE A 38 2.52 -7.15 7.42
N LYS A 39 3.47 -7.66 8.20
CA LYS A 39 3.77 -9.10 8.24
C LYS A 39 2.66 -9.95 8.85
N ALA A 40 1.95 -9.42 9.85
CA ALA A 40 0.84 -10.11 10.51
C ALA A 40 -0.41 -10.20 9.63
N TYR A 41 -0.73 -9.14 8.87
CA TYR A 41 -1.97 -9.07 8.09
C TYR A 41 -1.81 -9.37 6.61
N LEU A 42 -0.66 -9.02 6.00
CA LEU A 42 -0.42 -9.15 4.56
C LEU A 42 0.68 -10.15 4.22
N HIS A 43 1.33 -10.75 5.23
CA HIS A 43 2.46 -11.67 5.07
C HIS A 43 3.61 -11.11 4.20
N ARG A 44 3.73 -9.78 4.15
CA ARG A 44 4.69 -9.03 3.33
C ARG A 44 5.19 -7.83 4.12
N THR A 45 6.31 -7.25 3.71
CA THR A 45 6.80 -5.97 4.25
C THR A 45 6.09 -4.79 3.59
N PRO A 46 6.10 -3.60 4.22
CA PRO A 46 5.51 -2.39 3.64
C PRO A 46 6.11 -2.02 2.29
N MET A 47 7.42 -2.24 2.12
CA MET A 47 8.13 -1.91 0.88
C MET A 47 7.79 -2.90 -0.25
N GLU A 48 7.65 -4.20 0.06
CA GLU A 48 7.17 -5.19 -0.92
C GLU A 48 5.74 -4.88 -1.36
N TYR A 49 4.88 -4.46 -0.42
CA TYR A 49 3.53 -4.00 -0.75
C TYR A 49 3.55 -2.80 -1.69
N LEU A 50 4.34 -1.76 -1.38
CA LEU A 50 4.49 -0.58 -2.23
C LEU A 50 4.96 -0.94 -3.64
N GLN A 51 5.98 -1.80 -3.76
CA GLN A 51 6.50 -2.24 -5.05
C GLN A 51 5.44 -2.99 -5.86
N TRP A 52 4.72 -3.90 -5.21
CA TRP A 52 3.61 -4.64 -5.81
C TRP A 52 2.52 -3.70 -6.33
N ARG A 53 2.11 -2.70 -5.53
CA ARG A 53 1.10 -1.73 -5.94
C ARG A 53 1.55 -0.87 -7.12
N ARG A 54 2.81 -0.45 -7.17
CA ARG A 54 3.35 0.30 -8.32
C ARG A 54 3.33 -0.51 -9.61
N ILE A 55 3.67 -1.80 -9.54
CA ILE A 55 3.60 -2.69 -10.72
C ILE A 55 2.16 -2.82 -11.21
N LEU A 56 1.20 -3.03 -10.29
CA LEU A 56 -0.21 -3.10 -10.64
C LEU A 56 -0.71 -1.81 -11.27
N ALA A 57 -0.41 -0.65 -10.67
CA ALA A 57 -0.80 0.65 -11.23
C ALA A 57 -0.20 0.89 -12.63
N ALA A 58 1.07 0.51 -12.85
CA ALA A 58 1.69 0.58 -14.16
C ALA A 58 1.01 -0.36 -15.17
N ALA A 59 0.68 -1.58 -14.77
CA ALA A 59 -0.03 -2.54 -15.62
C ALA A 59 -1.44 -2.04 -15.97
N ASP A 60 -2.16 -1.44 -15.03
CA ASP A 60 -3.48 -0.85 -15.26
C ASP A 60 -3.40 0.33 -16.23
N ASN A 61 -2.40 1.20 -16.07
CA ASN A 61 -2.14 2.31 -17.01
C ASN A 61 -1.85 1.82 -18.44
N LEU A 62 -1.24 0.64 -18.59
CA LEU A 62 -0.98 0.03 -19.90
C LEU A 62 -2.22 -0.65 -20.48
N ARG A 63 -3.11 -1.19 -19.65
CA ARG A 63 -4.33 -1.90 -20.08
C ARG A 63 -5.47 -0.95 -20.43
N ASN A 64 -5.56 0.18 -19.72
CA ASN A 64 -6.60 1.18 -19.91
C ASN A 64 -5.94 2.53 -20.15
N THR A 65 -6.07 3.09 -21.36
CA THR A 65 -6.06 4.56 -21.48
C THR A 65 -7.31 5.07 -20.75
N ASN A 66 -7.16 5.33 -19.45
CA ASN A 66 -8.03 6.17 -18.60
C ASN A 66 -9.09 5.51 -17.67
N GLU A 67 -8.90 4.29 -17.17
CA GLU A 67 -9.67 3.83 -16.00
C GLU A 67 -8.75 3.24 -14.93
N PHE A 68 -8.45 4.08 -13.94
CA PHE A 68 -7.94 3.66 -12.63
C PHE A 68 -9.00 2.74 -12.01
N CYS A 69 -8.70 1.46 -11.85
CA CYS A 69 -9.60 0.54 -11.15
C CYS A 69 -8.94 0.12 -9.82
N PRO A 70 -9.11 0.90 -8.75
CA PRO A 70 -8.34 0.70 -7.52
C PRO A 70 -8.93 -0.39 -6.61
N CYS A 71 -9.66 -1.39 -7.09
CA CYS A 71 -10.19 -2.44 -6.21
C CYS A 71 -10.89 -3.57 -6.98
N ARG A 72 -10.30 -4.77 -7.03
CA ARG A 72 -11.11 -6.00 -7.14
C ARG A 72 -10.78 -7.07 -6.11
N PHE A 73 -9.91 -6.74 -5.16
CA PHE A 73 -9.41 -7.73 -4.21
C PHE A 73 -9.68 -7.37 -2.73
N TRP A 74 -9.96 -6.09 -2.39
CA TRP A 74 -10.00 -5.66 -0.99
C TRP A 74 -11.40 -5.50 -0.37
N GLU A 75 -12.47 -5.56 -1.18
CA GLU A 75 -13.86 -5.56 -0.67
C GLU A 75 -14.25 -6.87 0.04
N GLN A 76 -13.47 -7.95 -0.11
CA GLN A 76 -13.77 -9.25 0.51
C GLN A 76 -13.05 -9.49 1.85
N MET A 77 -12.27 -8.52 2.34
CA MET A 77 -11.50 -8.65 3.57
C MET A 77 -11.97 -7.66 4.67
N VAL A 78 -13.24 -7.25 4.58
CA VAL A 78 -14.01 -6.52 5.61
C VAL A 78 -15.23 -7.35 5.98
#